data_AF-A0A926DKE0-F1
#
_entry.id   AF-A0A926DKE0-F1
#
_cell.length_a   1.000
_cell.length_b   1.000
_cell.length_c   1.000
_cell.angle_alpha   90.00
_cell.angle_beta   90.00
_cell.angle_gamma   90.00
#
_symmetry.space_group_name_H-M   'P 1'
#
loop_
_entity.id
_entity.type
_entity.pdbx_description
1 polymer ?
#
loop_
_entity_poly.entity_id
_entity_poly.type
_entity_poly.pdbx_seq_one_letter_code
_entity_poly.pdbx_strand_id
1 'polypeptide(L)'
;MEKSETQKIVHPLRPVYDASSRVLILGTMPSPKSRENGFYYTHPQNRFWRVLAGILGEETPADNAGREAMARRHHIALWDVLASCEIRGAADESIQNPVANDLGEILKEASIRRIFTTGRKATELYARYLQAQTGQISVYLPSTSPANAGVSLEELEKEYRQILPFLEEVRLLDARPEDGREMAHLFYDAVHMVNCQDYTPEQLAAWAPEREDAERFSGILWDSDDALTARAGETLIGFANRKGKTFDCLYVQPGWRGTGVAGELAEALENRARAAGVSAFRVEASITARGFFARRGYALKGEQTVFRRGVALTNYQMEKRL
;
A
#
# COMPACT_ATOMS: atom_id res chain seq x y z
N MET A 1 0.50 -2.90 44.18
CA MET A 1 0.77 -3.12 42.74
C MET A 1 2.16 -3.66 42.61
N GLU A 2 2.33 -4.97 42.37
CA GLU A 2 3.62 -5.52 41.97
C GLU A 2 4.06 -4.81 40.69
N LYS A 3 5.22 -4.15 40.73
CA LYS A 3 5.88 -3.68 39.52
C LYS A 3 6.21 -4.94 38.74
N SER A 4 5.54 -5.19 37.61
CA SER A 4 5.95 -6.30 36.76
C SER A 4 7.44 -6.17 36.46
N GLU A 5 8.17 -7.27 36.56
CA GLU A 5 9.59 -7.29 36.27
C GLU A 5 9.82 -7.24 34.76
N THR A 6 10.99 -6.75 34.35
CA THR A 6 11.41 -6.83 32.95
C THR A 6 11.66 -8.28 32.61
N GLN A 7 11.00 -8.79 31.58
CA GLN A 7 11.15 -10.17 31.11
C GLN A 7 11.51 -10.19 29.63
N LYS A 8 12.37 -11.14 29.25
CA LYS A 8 12.63 -11.44 27.85
C LYS A 8 11.48 -12.26 27.28
N ILE A 9 10.83 -11.73 26.25
CA ILE A 9 9.74 -12.39 25.53
C ILE A 9 10.24 -12.77 24.14
N VAL A 10 10.03 -14.03 23.76
CA VAL A 10 10.10 -14.50 22.38
C VAL A 10 8.66 -14.71 21.90
N HIS A 11 8.37 -14.26 20.69
CA HIS A 11 7.03 -14.22 20.13
C HIS A 11 6.44 -15.65 20.04
N PRO A 12 5.39 -15.98 20.82
CA PRO A 12 4.91 -17.36 20.91
C PRO A 12 3.82 -17.69 19.87
N LEU A 13 3.22 -16.68 19.25
CA LEU A 13 2.12 -16.85 18.30
C LEU A 13 2.67 -16.96 16.88
N ARG A 14 2.01 -17.77 16.04
CA ARG A 14 2.29 -17.79 14.60
C ARG A 14 1.48 -16.69 13.92
N PRO A 15 1.99 -16.10 12.82
CA PRO A 15 1.20 -15.17 12.03
C PRO A 15 -0.08 -15.83 11.51
N VAL A 16 -1.16 -15.06 11.48
CA VAL A 16 -2.41 -15.48 10.83
C VAL A 16 -2.38 -14.94 9.42
N TYR A 17 -2.25 -15.80 8.42
CA TYR A 17 -2.32 -15.43 7.00
C TYR A 17 -2.58 -16.65 6.11
N ASP A 18 -2.94 -16.40 4.85
CA ASP A 18 -2.91 -17.35 3.74
C ASP A 18 -2.62 -16.60 2.43
N ALA A 19 -2.51 -17.33 1.32
CA ALA A 19 -2.23 -16.78 0.00
C ALA A 19 -3.25 -15.73 -0.48
N SER A 20 -4.47 -15.72 0.09
CA SER A 20 -5.51 -14.74 -0.26
C SER A 20 -5.37 -13.44 0.52
N SER A 21 -4.50 -13.37 1.54
CA SER A 21 -4.34 -12.18 2.37
C SER A 21 -3.81 -10.99 1.55
N ARG A 22 -4.41 -9.81 1.76
CA ARG A 22 -4.13 -8.56 1.05
C ARG A 22 -3.68 -7.44 1.98
N VAL A 23 -4.16 -7.44 3.22
CA VAL A 23 -3.80 -6.45 4.23
C VAL A 23 -3.07 -7.14 5.37
N LEU A 24 -1.91 -6.63 5.77
CA LEU A 24 -1.19 -7.10 6.96
C LEU A 24 -1.29 -6.05 8.06
N ILE A 25 -1.85 -6.42 9.21
CA ILE A 25 -1.92 -5.57 10.40
C ILE A 25 -0.88 -6.07 11.42
N LEU A 26 0.00 -5.17 11.84
CA LEU A 26 1.10 -5.45 12.76
C LEU A 26 0.90 -4.74 14.10
N GLY A 27 0.84 -5.50 15.18
CA GLY A 27 1.04 -4.98 16.54
C GLY A 27 2.52 -4.79 16.88
N THR A 28 2.81 -4.34 18.11
CA THR A 28 4.19 -4.23 18.59
C THR A 28 4.73 -5.61 19.00
N MET A 29 4.05 -6.24 19.96
CA MET A 29 4.37 -7.52 20.60
C MET A 29 3.08 -8.02 21.28
N PRO A 30 2.75 -9.32 21.28
CA PRO A 30 1.47 -9.78 21.80
C PRO A 30 1.42 -9.58 23.32
N SER A 31 0.30 -9.05 23.82
CA SER A 31 0.08 -8.82 25.25
C SER A 31 0.12 -10.12 26.05
N PRO A 32 0.36 -10.09 27.39
CA PRO A 32 0.31 -11.28 28.24
C PRO A 32 -0.94 -12.12 28.00
N LYS A 33 -2.11 -11.47 27.89
CA LYS A 33 -3.36 -12.20 27.64
C LYS A 33 -3.44 -12.83 26.26
N SER A 34 -2.86 -12.18 25.25
CA SER A 34 -2.76 -12.75 23.90
C SER A 34 -1.88 -13.98 23.87
N ARG A 35 -0.77 -13.98 24.64
CA ARG A 35 0.12 -15.12 24.80
C ARG A 35 -0.54 -16.28 25.56
N GLU A 36 -1.23 -15.99 26.67
CA GLU A 36 -1.98 -16.99 27.45
C GLU A 36 -3.08 -17.67 26.61
N ASN A 37 -3.83 -16.87 25.85
CA ASN A 37 -4.97 -17.36 25.07
C ASN A 37 -4.56 -17.90 23.68
N GLY A 38 -3.28 -17.84 23.33
CA GLY A 38 -2.78 -18.35 22.05
C GLY A 38 -3.26 -17.60 20.80
N PHE A 39 -3.70 -16.34 20.91
CA PHE A 39 -4.19 -15.57 19.76
C PHE A 39 -4.12 -14.05 19.98
N TYR A 40 -4.14 -13.28 18.88
CA TYR A 40 -3.97 -11.83 18.89
C TYR A 40 -5.19 -11.08 19.46
N TYR A 41 -4.90 -9.99 20.20
CA TYR A 41 -5.90 -9.05 20.74
C TYR A 41 -7.03 -9.68 21.57
N THR A 42 -6.75 -10.76 22.31
CA THR A 42 -7.79 -11.53 23.04
C THR A 42 -8.16 -10.98 24.41
N HIS A 43 -7.53 -9.89 24.87
CA HIS A 43 -7.90 -9.27 26.14
C HIS A 43 -9.34 -8.71 26.05
N PRO A 44 -10.26 -8.99 27.01
CA PRO A 44 -11.68 -8.60 26.88
C PRO A 44 -11.92 -7.09 26.70
N GLN A 45 -11.09 -6.26 27.32
CA GLN A 45 -11.16 -4.80 27.16
C GLN A 45 -10.48 -4.29 25.89
N ASN A 46 -9.72 -5.12 25.17
CA ASN A 46 -9.17 -4.73 23.87
C ASN A 46 -10.33 -4.58 22.88
N ARG A 47 -10.26 -3.54 22.05
CA ARG A 47 -11.33 -3.16 21.12
C ARG A 47 -11.11 -3.66 19.70
N PHE A 48 -9.97 -4.29 19.40
CA PHE A 48 -9.58 -4.66 18.04
C PHE A 48 -10.66 -5.44 17.29
N TRP A 49 -11.14 -6.54 17.86
CA TRP A 49 -12.16 -7.38 17.22
C TRP A 49 -13.51 -6.71 17.10
N ARG A 50 -13.86 -5.80 18.03
CA ARG A 50 -15.08 -4.99 17.94
C ARG A 50 -15.00 -3.96 16.82
N VAL A 51 -13.87 -3.25 16.74
CA VAL A 51 -13.59 -2.30 15.66
C VAL A 51 -13.59 -3.00 14.31
N LEU A 52 -12.89 -4.13 14.21
CA LEU A 52 -12.77 -4.88 12.97
C LEU A 52 -14.14 -5.39 12.50
N ALA A 53 -14.91 -6.00 13.39
CA ALA A 53 -16.27 -6.45 13.09
C ALA A 53 -17.17 -5.28 12.66
N GLY A 54 -17.10 -4.14 13.36
CA GLY A 54 -17.88 -2.93 13.05
C GLY A 54 -17.60 -2.36 11.65
N ILE A 55 -16.32 -2.29 11.24
CA ILE A 55 -15.99 -1.77 9.90
C ILE A 55 -16.26 -2.78 8.78
N LEU A 56 -16.27 -4.08 9.09
CA LEU A 56 -16.57 -5.16 8.13
C LEU A 56 -18.07 -5.48 8.04
N GLY A 57 -18.91 -4.89 8.91
CA GLY A 57 -20.34 -5.15 8.95
C GLY A 57 -20.70 -6.54 9.49
N GLU A 58 -19.87 -7.10 10.38
CA GLU A 58 -20.08 -8.43 10.96
C GLU A 58 -20.27 -8.37 12.48
N GLU A 59 -20.72 -9.48 13.07
CA GLU A 59 -20.77 -9.65 14.53
C GLU A 59 -19.35 -9.87 15.10
N THR A 60 -19.12 -9.39 16.32
CA THR A 60 -17.81 -9.58 16.99
C THR A 60 -17.59 -11.08 17.30
N PRO A 61 -16.48 -11.70 16.86
CA PRO A 61 -16.25 -13.11 17.11
C PRO A 61 -16.10 -13.43 18.60
N ALA A 62 -16.76 -14.51 19.03
CA ALA A 62 -16.75 -14.96 20.42
C ALA A 62 -15.41 -15.61 20.83
N ASP A 63 -14.77 -16.35 19.91
CA ASP A 63 -13.60 -17.18 20.17
C ASP A 63 -12.47 -17.00 19.14
N ASN A 64 -11.34 -17.68 19.35
CA ASN A 64 -10.19 -17.58 18.46
C ASN A 64 -10.45 -18.16 17.06
N ALA A 65 -11.27 -19.21 16.96
CA ALA A 65 -11.62 -19.81 15.67
C ALA A 65 -12.43 -18.83 14.81
N GLY A 66 -13.41 -18.14 15.40
CA GLY A 66 -14.18 -17.10 14.74
C GLY A 66 -13.33 -15.89 14.36
N ARG A 67 -12.38 -15.49 15.21
CA ARG A 67 -11.42 -14.41 14.92
C ARG A 67 -10.54 -14.74 13.71
N GLU A 68 -9.98 -15.95 13.66
CA GLU A 68 -9.19 -16.41 12.53
C GLU A 68 -10.04 -16.52 11.25
N ALA A 69 -11.24 -17.09 11.34
CA ALA A 69 -12.14 -17.23 10.21
C ALA A 69 -12.56 -15.87 9.63
N MET A 70 -12.85 -14.88 10.48
CA MET A 70 -13.14 -13.51 10.07
C MET A 70 -11.92 -12.89 9.36
N ALA A 71 -10.73 -12.96 9.97
CA ALA A 71 -9.53 -12.39 9.37
C ALA A 71 -9.24 -12.98 7.98
N ARG A 72 -9.30 -14.31 7.84
CA ARG A 72 -9.07 -15.00 6.56
C ARG A 72 -10.12 -14.65 5.50
N ARG A 73 -11.41 -14.70 5.86
CA ARG A 73 -12.51 -14.39 4.93
C ARG A 73 -12.41 -12.97 4.35
N HIS A 74 -11.88 -12.03 5.15
CA HIS A 74 -11.69 -10.64 4.73
C HIS A 74 -10.28 -10.33 4.22
N HIS A 75 -9.45 -11.35 3.96
CA HIS A 75 -8.11 -11.18 3.41
C HIS A 75 -7.16 -10.37 4.32
N ILE A 76 -7.33 -10.50 5.63
CA ILE A 76 -6.55 -9.80 6.65
C ILE A 76 -5.56 -10.78 7.29
N ALA A 77 -4.29 -10.45 7.14
CA ALA A 77 -3.20 -11.08 7.87
C ALA A 77 -2.90 -10.31 9.17
N LEU A 78 -2.54 -11.03 10.22
CA LEU A 78 -2.19 -10.49 11.54
C LEU A 78 -0.84 -11.01 12.01
N TRP A 79 -0.01 -10.09 12.49
CA TRP A 79 1.20 -10.44 13.24
C TRP A 79 1.64 -9.27 14.13
N ASP A 80 2.90 -9.28 14.55
CA ASP A 80 3.55 -8.23 15.32
C ASP A 80 4.90 -7.88 14.68
N VAL A 81 5.39 -6.68 14.95
CA VAL A 81 6.68 -6.18 14.45
C VAL A 81 7.85 -6.96 15.08
N LEU A 82 7.74 -7.35 16.36
CA LEU A 82 8.85 -7.93 17.11
C LEU A 82 8.79 -9.45 17.20
N ALA A 83 9.90 -10.11 16.86
CA ALA A 83 10.16 -11.52 17.14
C ALA A 83 10.55 -11.75 18.60
N SER A 84 11.31 -10.82 19.18
CA SER A 84 11.66 -10.85 20.61
C SER A 84 12.00 -9.47 21.15
N CYS A 85 11.83 -9.28 22.45
CA CYS A 85 12.31 -8.10 23.18
C CYS A 85 12.36 -8.37 24.68
N GLU A 86 12.93 -7.43 25.42
CA GLU A 86 12.73 -7.30 26.86
C GLU A 86 11.63 -6.27 27.12
N ILE A 87 10.63 -6.61 27.94
CA ILE A 87 9.48 -5.76 28.21
C ILE A 87 8.98 -5.91 29.65
N ARG A 88 8.50 -4.81 30.22
CA ARG A 88 7.77 -4.79 31.48
C ARG A 88 6.27 -4.98 31.22
N GLY A 89 5.74 -6.17 31.50
CA GLY A 89 4.33 -6.49 31.29
C GLY A 89 3.91 -6.38 29.82
N ALA A 90 3.10 -5.36 29.50
CA ALA A 90 2.64 -5.01 28.15
C ALA A 90 2.94 -3.55 27.78
N ALA A 91 3.84 -2.88 28.54
CA ALA A 91 4.11 -1.47 28.37
C ALA A 91 5.13 -1.23 27.24
N ASP A 92 4.65 -0.78 26.09
CA ASP A 92 5.48 -0.49 24.89
C ASP A 92 6.64 0.49 25.16
N GLU A 93 6.48 1.40 26.11
CA GLU A 93 7.52 2.36 26.53
C GLU A 93 8.73 1.68 27.20
N SER A 94 8.55 0.47 27.73
CA SER A 94 9.59 -0.29 28.44
C SER A 94 10.39 -1.23 27.55
N ILE A 95 10.11 -1.27 26.25
CA ILE A 95 10.74 -2.20 25.31
C ILE A 95 12.24 -1.92 25.21
N GLN A 96 13.03 -2.95 25.41
CA GLN A 96 14.48 -2.97 25.24
C GLN A 96 14.91 -4.16 24.37
N ASN A 97 16.10 -4.07 23.78
CA ASN A 97 16.70 -5.09 22.92
C ASN A 97 15.72 -5.66 21.85
N PRO A 98 15.03 -4.81 21.07
CA PRO A 98 14.05 -5.28 20.10
C PRO A 98 14.71 -6.03 18.95
N VAL A 99 14.16 -7.19 18.62
CA VAL A 99 14.48 -7.98 17.42
C VAL A 99 13.20 -8.09 16.60
N ALA A 100 13.24 -7.63 15.36
CA ALA A 100 12.08 -7.65 14.47
C ALA A 100 11.81 -9.05 13.89
N ASN A 101 10.55 -9.33 13.56
CA ASN A 101 10.18 -10.52 12.78
C ASN A 101 10.67 -10.44 11.35
N ASP A 102 10.94 -11.58 10.73
CA ASP A 102 11.17 -11.65 9.29
C ASP A 102 9.82 -11.78 8.56
N LEU A 103 9.41 -10.71 7.86
CA LEU A 103 8.17 -10.70 7.08
C LEU A 103 8.30 -11.41 5.72
N GLY A 104 9.48 -11.90 5.36
CA GLY A 104 9.80 -12.43 4.02
C GLY A 104 8.89 -13.59 3.58
N GLU A 105 8.53 -14.49 4.50
CA GLU A 105 7.63 -15.62 4.20
C GLU A 105 6.22 -15.14 3.83
N ILE A 106 5.62 -14.28 4.66
CA ILE A 106 4.28 -13.72 4.42
C ILE A 106 4.26 -12.93 3.11
N LEU A 107 5.28 -12.09 2.87
CA LEU A 107 5.34 -11.25 1.66
C LEU A 107 5.62 -12.05 0.39
N LYS A 108 6.12 -13.29 0.51
CA LYS A 108 6.33 -14.20 -0.61
C LYS A 108 5.08 -15.01 -0.93
N GLU A 109 4.35 -15.46 0.09
CA GLU A 109 3.21 -16.36 -0.06
C GLU A 109 1.88 -15.62 -0.25
N ALA A 110 1.71 -14.46 0.39
CA ALA A 110 0.50 -13.65 0.32
C ALA A 110 0.71 -12.39 -0.53
N SER A 111 -0.35 -11.99 -1.23
CA SER A 111 -0.36 -10.78 -2.05
C SER A 111 -0.62 -9.53 -1.21
N ILE A 112 0.19 -9.29 -0.17
CA ILE A 112 0.05 -8.14 0.73
C ILE A 112 0.19 -6.83 -0.04
N ARG A 113 -0.93 -6.14 -0.24
CA ARG A 113 -1.06 -4.83 -0.86
C ARG A 113 -0.64 -3.71 0.06
N ARG A 114 -0.98 -3.82 1.34
CA ARG A 114 -0.73 -2.75 2.32
C ARG A 114 -0.46 -3.29 3.71
N ILE A 115 0.49 -2.64 4.38
CA ILE A 115 0.86 -2.93 5.77
C ILE A 115 0.36 -1.80 6.65
N PHE A 116 -0.33 -2.17 7.73
CA PHE A 116 -0.79 -1.27 8.78
C PHE A 116 -0.11 -1.62 10.10
N THR A 117 0.14 -0.62 10.93
CA THR A 117 0.71 -0.79 12.27
C THR A 117 -0.22 -0.25 13.33
N THR A 118 -0.47 -1.00 14.40
CA THR A 118 -1.39 -0.60 15.48
C THR A 118 -0.62 0.03 16.64
N GLY A 119 -0.70 1.35 16.78
CA GLY A 119 -0.02 2.12 17.82
C GLY A 119 1.34 2.67 17.40
N ARG A 120 1.78 3.74 18.08
CA ARG A 120 2.97 4.51 17.70
C ARG A 120 4.24 3.67 17.73
N LYS A 121 4.40 2.83 18.76
CA LYS A 121 5.59 1.99 18.94
C LYS A 121 5.75 0.98 17.80
N ALA A 122 4.67 0.31 17.39
CA ALA A 122 4.68 -0.58 16.23
C ALA A 122 5.12 0.17 14.96
N THR A 123 4.57 1.36 14.70
CA THR A 123 4.96 2.19 13.54
C THR A 123 6.45 2.59 13.59
N GLU A 124 6.93 3.06 14.74
CA GLU A 124 8.35 3.45 14.92
C GLU A 124 9.30 2.28 14.67
N LEU A 125 9.01 1.12 15.24
CA LEU A 125 9.85 -0.07 15.11
C LEU A 125 9.77 -0.65 13.70
N TYR A 126 8.60 -0.65 13.07
CA TYR A 126 8.43 -1.05 11.67
C TYR A 126 9.28 -0.15 10.76
N ALA A 127 9.17 1.17 10.90
CA ALA A 127 9.94 2.11 10.09
C ALA A 127 11.46 1.90 10.26
N ARG A 128 11.89 1.58 11.48
CA ARG A 128 13.31 1.35 11.81
C ARG A 128 13.85 0.02 11.27
N TYR A 129 13.09 -1.06 11.37
CA TYR A 129 13.62 -2.41 11.17
C TYR A 129 13.05 -3.15 9.94
N LEU A 130 11.84 -2.82 9.49
CA LEU A 130 11.12 -3.61 8.49
C LEU A 130 10.84 -2.84 7.19
N GLN A 131 10.66 -1.52 7.24
CA GLN A 131 10.29 -0.72 6.07
C GLN A 131 11.24 -0.89 4.87
N ALA A 132 12.55 -0.98 5.12
CA ALA A 132 13.53 -1.19 4.05
C ALA A 132 13.38 -2.57 3.39
N GLN A 133 13.07 -3.60 4.20
CA GLN A 133 12.83 -4.96 3.72
C GLN A 133 11.51 -5.07 2.94
N THR A 134 10.45 -4.44 3.43
CA THR A 134 9.12 -4.52 2.80
C THR A 134 8.97 -3.59 1.59
N GLY A 135 9.81 -2.55 1.50
CA GLY A 135 9.70 -1.50 0.49
C GLY A 135 8.44 -0.64 0.63
N GLN A 136 7.72 -0.72 1.76
CA GLN A 136 6.46 -0.01 2.01
C GLN A 136 6.52 0.77 3.32
N ILE A 137 6.07 2.03 3.28
CA ILE A 137 5.76 2.78 4.50
C ILE A 137 4.44 2.20 5.07
N SER A 138 4.41 1.87 6.36
CA SER A 138 3.18 1.37 6.99
C SER A 138 2.19 2.52 7.20
N VAL A 139 0.90 2.19 7.17
CA VAL A 139 -0.16 3.13 7.55
C VAL A 139 -0.44 2.97 9.04
N TYR A 140 -0.37 4.08 9.78
CA TYR A 140 -0.63 4.08 11.22
C TYR A 140 -2.12 3.89 11.50
N LEU A 141 -2.42 2.98 12.42
CA LEU A 141 -3.71 2.83 13.06
C LEU A 141 -3.58 3.11 14.56
N PRO A 142 -4.56 3.78 15.19
CA PRO A 142 -4.56 3.97 16.64
C PRO A 142 -4.60 2.63 17.38
N SER A 143 -3.99 2.61 18.57
CA SER A 143 -3.97 1.41 19.41
C SER A 143 -5.39 1.10 19.93
N THR A 144 -5.78 -0.17 19.83
CA THR A 144 -7.06 -0.70 20.34
C THR A 144 -6.97 -1.20 21.79
N SER A 145 -5.77 -1.12 22.38
CA SER A 145 -5.48 -1.51 23.77
C SER A 145 -6.31 -0.70 24.77
N PRO A 146 -6.63 -1.24 25.96
CA PRO A 146 -7.26 -0.49 27.04
C PRO A 146 -6.49 0.76 27.47
N ALA A 147 -5.16 0.79 27.25
CA ALA A 147 -4.33 1.95 27.52
C ALA A 147 -4.72 3.19 26.70
N ASN A 148 -5.34 3.00 25.52
CA ASN A 148 -5.84 4.09 24.68
C ASN A 148 -7.32 4.40 24.95
N ALA A 149 -7.72 4.48 26.23
CA ALA A 149 -9.12 4.64 26.61
C ALA A 149 -9.75 5.97 26.17
N GLY A 150 -8.93 6.98 25.86
CA GLY A 150 -9.39 8.31 25.44
C GLY A 150 -9.97 8.38 24.02
N VAL A 151 -9.75 7.36 23.18
CA VAL A 151 -10.33 7.30 21.83
C VAL A 151 -11.55 6.39 21.85
N SER A 152 -12.69 6.88 21.37
CA SER A 152 -13.94 6.14 21.31
C SER A 152 -13.89 4.98 20.30
N LEU A 153 -14.84 4.04 20.39
CA LEU A 153 -14.94 2.94 19.43
C LEU A 153 -15.22 3.48 18.01
N GLU A 154 -16.09 4.48 17.89
CA GLU A 154 -16.47 5.10 16.62
C GLU A 154 -15.29 5.80 15.93
N GLU A 155 -14.45 6.50 16.71
CA GLU A 155 -13.22 7.09 16.19
C GLU A 155 -12.21 6.03 15.76
N LEU A 156 -12.06 4.94 16.53
CA LEU A 156 -11.22 3.81 16.12
C LEU A 156 -11.74 3.20 14.81
N GLU A 157 -13.04 2.98 14.67
CA GLU A 157 -13.65 2.48 13.43
C GLU A 157 -13.40 3.42 12.26
N LYS A 158 -13.56 4.73 12.44
CA LYS A 158 -13.24 5.73 11.40
C LYS A 158 -11.80 5.59 10.93
N GLU A 159 -10.83 5.48 11.83
CA GLU A 159 -9.42 5.33 11.47
C GLU A 159 -9.15 3.97 10.80
N TYR A 160 -9.78 2.89 11.27
CA TYR A 160 -9.58 1.54 10.72
C TYR A 160 -10.28 1.35 9.36
N ARG A 161 -11.27 2.16 8.98
CA ARG A 161 -11.86 2.13 7.63
C ARG A 161 -10.83 2.34 6.51
N GLN A 162 -9.66 2.90 6.82
CA GLN A 162 -8.53 3.01 5.89
C GLN A 162 -8.06 1.65 5.34
N ILE A 163 -8.35 0.52 6.00
CA ILE A 163 -8.00 -0.80 5.47
C ILE A 163 -8.92 -1.25 4.33
N LEU A 164 -10.18 -0.79 4.32
CA LEU A 164 -11.23 -1.34 3.46
C LEU A 164 -10.88 -1.32 1.97
N PRO A 165 -10.33 -0.22 1.40
CA PRO A 165 -9.98 -0.19 -0.02
C PRO A 165 -8.99 -1.29 -0.41
N PHE A 166 -8.12 -1.72 0.51
CA PHE A 166 -7.08 -2.73 0.24
C PHE A 166 -7.55 -4.17 0.46
N LEU A 167 -8.75 -4.37 1.03
CA LEU A 167 -9.37 -5.70 1.12
C LEU A 167 -9.98 -6.11 -0.22
N GLU A 168 -10.31 -5.13 -1.06
CA GLU A 168 -10.87 -5.36 -2.39
C GLU A 168 -9.89 -6.04 -3.33
N GLU A 169 -10.45 -6.79 -4.26
CA GLU A 169 -9.69 -7.30 -5.38
C GLU A 169 -9.32 -6.18 -6.35
N VAL A 170 -8.03 -6.09 -6.69
CA VAL A 170 -7.57 -5.22 -7.77
C VAL A 170 -7.78 -5.92 -9.10
N ARG A 171 -8.55 -5.29 -9.98
CA ARG A 171 -8.83 -5.77 -11.34
C ARG A 171 -8.29 -4.80 -12.36
N LEU A 172 -7.63 -5.34 -13.38
CA LEU A 172 -7.25 -4.57 -14.56
C LEU A 172 -8.35 -4.70 -15.61
N LEU A 173 -8.82 -3.56 -16.11
CA LEU A 173 -9.87 -3.47 -17.12
C LEU A 173 -9.38 -2.61 -18.29
N ASP A 174 -9.92 -2.85 -19.49
CA ASP A 174 -9.76 -1.90 -20.58
C ASP A 174 -10.38 -0.57 -20.19
N ALA A 175 -9.62 0.50 -20.40
CA ALA A 175 -10.09 1.85 -20.12
C ALA A 175 -11.18 2.23 -21.13
N ARG A 176 -12.24 2.87 -20.64
CA ARG A 176 -13.38 3.30 -21.44
C ARG A 176 -13.54 4.82 -21.36
N PRO A 177 -14.24 5.45 -22.32
CA PRO A 177 -14.37 6.91 -22.36
C PRO A 177 -14.95 7.51 -21.08
N GLU A 178 -15.82 6.76 -20.39
CA GLU A 178 -16.46 7.17 -19.15
C GLU A 178 -15.47 7.28 -17.98
N ASP A 179 -14.33 6.59 -18.05
CA ASP A 179 -13.28 6.63 -17.02
C ASP A 179 -12.48 7.96 -17.05
N GLY A 180 -12.58 8.74 -18.13
CA GLY A 180 -11.72 9.89 -18.38
C GLY A 180 -11.72 10.94 -17.26
N ARG A 181 -12.86 11.17 -16.61
CA ARG A 181 -12.95 12.11 -15.47
C ARG A 181 -12.21 11.59 -14.24
N GLU A 182 -12.38 10.31 -13.89
CA GLU A 182 -11.67 9.69 -12.77
C GLU A 182 -10.16 9.63 -13.04
N MET A 183 -9.75 9.33 -14.27
CA MET A 183 -8.36 9.33 -14.69
C MET A 183 -7.73 10.72 -14.59
N ALA A 184 -8.44 11.77 -15.00
CA ALA A 184 -7.96 13.16 -14.90
C ALA A 184 -7.71 13.56 -13.43
N HIS A 185 -8.66 13.25 -12.53
CA HIS A 185 -8.46 13.51 -11.11
C HIS A 185 -7.28 12.71 -10.54
N LEU A 186 -7.18 11.42 -10.86
CA LEU A 186 -6.07 10.59 -10.39
C LEU A 186 -4.72 11.13 -10.89
N PHE A 187 -4.64 11.51 -12.16
CA PHE A 187 -3.44 12.09 -12.75
C PHE A 187 -3.02 13.35 -12.01
N TYR A 188 -3.97 14.27 -11.76
CA TYR A 188 -3.70 15.49 -11.01
C TYR A 188 -3.16 15.18 -9.60
N ASP A 189 -3.84 14.32 -8.85
CA ASP A 189 -3.43 13.93 -7.49
C ASP A 189 -2.05 13.27 -7.49
N ALA A 190 -1.78 12.38 -8.46
CA ALA A 190 -0.48 11.75 -8.59
C ALA A 190 0.62 12.80 -8.83
N VAL A 191 0.43 13.72 -9.79
CA VAL A 191 1.42 14.76 -10.06
C VAL A 191 1.65 15.65 -8.84
N HIS A 192 0.60 16.16 -8.21
CA HIS A 192 0.74 17.15 -7.12
C HIS A 192 1.10 16.56 -5.77
N MET A 193 0.72 15.32 -5.47
CA MET A 193 1.00 14.70 -4.16
C MET A 193 2.23 13.79 -4.18
N VAL A 194 2.65 13.30 -5.34
CA VAL A 194 3.76 12.34 -5.47
C VAL A 194 4.98 13.00 -6.08
N ASN A 195 4.81 13.65 -7.23
CA ASN A 195 5.94 14.25 -7.96
C ASN A 195 6.43 15.55 -7.33
N CYS A 196 5.71 16.12 -6.35
CA CYS A 196 6.14 17.30 -5.60
C CYS A 196 7.42 17.13 -4.78
N GLN A 197 7.90 15.90 -4.61
CA GLN A 197 9.21 15.62 -4.01
C GLN A 197 10.38 15.88 -4.99
N ASP A 198 10.11 15.86 -6.29
CA ASP A 198 11.14 15.91 -7.35
C ASP A 198 11.01 17.13 -8.27
N TYR A 199 9.86 17.80 -8.26
CA TYR A 199 9.52 18.91 -9.15
C TYR A 199 9.00 20.12 -8.38
N THR A 200 9.30 21.33 -8.87
CA THR A 200 8.83 22.57 -8.25
C THR A 200 7.32 22.78 -8.44
N PRO A 201 6.65 23.56 -7.59
CA PRO A 201 5.22 23.87 -7.77
C PRO A 201 4.87 24.41 -9.17
N GLU A 202 5.75 25.23 -9.76
CA GLU A 202 5.60 25.74 -11.13
C GLU A 202 5.64 24.61 -12.17
N GLN A 203 6.58 23.67 -12.03
CA GLN A 203 6.67 22.50 -12.90
C GLN A 203 5.45 21.59 -12.77
N LEU A 204 4.94 21.39 -11.55
CA LEU A 204 3.73 20.59 -11.30
C LEU A 204 2.50 21.24 -11.94
N ALA A 205 2.30 22.55 -11.75
CA ALA A 205 1.20 23.30 -12.34
C ALA A 205 1.28 23.31 -13.88
N ALA A 206 2.48 23.34 -14.45
CA ALA A 206 2.69 23.26 -15.89
C ALA A 206 2.43 21.84 -16.46
N TRP A 207 2.75 20.79 -15.69
CA TRP A 207 2.50 19.39 -16.04
C TRP A 207 1.01 19.05 -15.96
N ALA A 208 0.38 19.33 -14.82
CA ALA A 208 -1.00 19.01 -14.49
C ALA A 208 -1.70 20.25 -13.87
N PRO A 209 -2.28 21.15 -14.68
CA PRO A 209 -2.97 22.32 -14.14
C PRO A 209 -4.27 21.94 -13.40
N GLU A 210 -4.71 22.76 -12.43
CA GLU A 210 -5.94 22.53 -11.64
C GLU A 210 -7.20 22.29 -12.47
N ARG A 211 -7.29 22.97 -13.61
CA ARG A 211 -8.37 22.80 -14.58
C ARG A 211 -7.85 22.03 -15.76
N GLU A 212 -7.62 20.75 -15.55
CA GLU A 212 -7.48 19.85 -16.67
C GLU A 212 -8.87 19.45 -17.17
N ASP A 213 -9.07 19.63 -18.47
CA ASP A 213 -10.33 19.26 -19.08
C ASP A 213 -10.42 17.74 -19.10
N ALA A 214 -11.55 17.19 -18.64
CA ALA A 214 -11.88 15.78 -18.83
C ALA A 214 -11.79 15.39 -20.32
N GLU A 215 -11.92 16.37 -21.24
CA GLU A 215 -11.67 16.22 -22.66
C GLU A 215 -10.25 15.75 -23.02
N ARG A 216 -9.22 16.11 -22.24
CA ARG A 216 -7.86 15.59 -22.47
C ARG A 216 -7.81 14.09 -22.23
N PHE A 217 -8.39 13.60 -21.14
CA PHE A 217 -8.36 12.19 -20.78
C PHE A 217 -9.38 11.35 -21.52
N SER A 218 -10.50 11.93 -21.96
CA SER A 218 -11.33 11.27 -22.96
C SER A 218 -10.57 11.13 -24.28
N GLY A 219 -9.75 12.12 -24.68
CA GLY A 219 -8.88 12.09 -25.87
C GLY A 219 -7.68 11.12 -25.79
N ILE A 220 -7.00 11.02 -24.64
CA ILE A 220 -5.85 10.11 -24.40
C ILE A 220 -6.21 8.65 -24.75
N LEU A 221 -7.46 8.26 -24.54
CA LEU A 221 -7.95 6.91 -24.85
C LEU A 221 -8.05 6.63 -26.36
N TRP A 222 -8.32 7.64 -27.18
CA TRP A 222 -8.63 7.45 -28.61
C TRP A 222 -7.41 7.47 -29.54
N ASP A 223 -6.26 7.94 -29.06
CA ASP A 223 -4.98 7.94 -29.81
C ASP A 223 -3.97 6.94 -29.22
N SER A 224 -4.44 6.01 -28.38
CA SER A 224 -3.65 4.93 -27.79
C SER A 224 -3.94 3.59 -28.48
N ASP A 225 -2.93 2.72 -28.53
CA ASP A 225 -3.15 1.34 -29.00
C ASP A 225 -3.76 0.46 -27.90
N ASP A 226 -3.37 0.70 -26.65
CA ASP A 226 -3.93 0.05 -25.46
C ASP A 226 -4.03 1.06 -24.32
N ALA A 227 -5.13 1.01 -23.58
CA ALA A 227 -5.31 1.75 -22.33
C ALA A 227 -5.99 0.86 -21.29
N LEU A 228 -5.46 0.87 -20.08
CA LEU A 228 -5.89 0.04 -18.96
C LEU A 228 -6.18 0.91 -17.73
N THR A 229 -7.22 0.54 -16.99
CA THR A 229 -7.46 1.01 -15.62
C THR A 229 -7.21 -0.13 -14.64
N ALA A 230 -6.76 0.22 -13.44
CA ALA A 230 -6.74 -0.64 -12.27
C ALA A 230 -7.85 -0.16 -11.32
N ARG A 231 -8.75 -1.06 -10.93
CA ARG A 231 -9.85 -0.77 -10.01
C ARG A 231 -9.81 -1.66 -8.77
N ALA A 232 -10.03 -1.07 -7.60
CA ALA A 232 -10.30 -1.79 -6.35
C ALA A 232 -11.78 -1.60 -6.01
N GLY A 233 -12.56 -2.67 -6.11
CA GLY A 233 -14.02 -2.55 -6.21
C GLY A 233 -14.40 -1.62 -7.37
N GLU A 234 -15.24 -0.64 -7.10
CA GLU A 234 -15.65 0.38 -8.08
C GLU A 234 -14.66 1.54 -8.20
N THR A 235 -13.63 1.64 -7.35
CA THR A 235 -12.75 2.82 -7.32
C THR A 235 -11.59 2.68 -8.31
N LEU A 236 -11.39 3.68 -9.18
CA LEU A 236 -10.20 3.76 -10.04
C LEU A 236 -8.96 4.13 -9.22
N ILE A 237 -8.00 3.21 -9.14
CA ILE A 237 -6.79 3.34 -8.32
C ILE A 237 -5.51 3.48 -9.14
N GLY A 238 -5.56 3.26 -10.45
CA GLY A 238 -4.47 3.52 -11.37
C GLY A 238 -4.92 3.41 -12.82
N PHE A 239 -4.09 3.93 -13.72
CA PHE A 239 -4.28 3.73 -15.16
C PHE A 239 -2.94 3.80 -15.89
N ALA A 240 -2.90 3.21 -17.08
CA ALA A 240 -1.76 3.28 -17.97
C ALA A 240 -2.20 3.12 -19.42
N ASN A 241 -1.45 3.70 -20.35
CA ASN A 241 -1.67 3.51 -21.78
C ASN A 241 -0.33 3.44 -22.54
N ARG A 242 -0.40 2.92 -23.76
CA ARG A 242 0.72 2.92 -24.70
C ARG A 242 0.31 3.47 -26.06
N LYS A 243 1.30 4.07 -26.73
CA LYS A 243 1.23 4.41 -28.15
C LYS A 243 2.43 3.80 -28.88
N GLY A 244 2.15 2.91 -29.83
CA GLY A 244 3.13 2.04 -30.47
C GLY A 244 3.97 1.31 -29.42
N LYS A 245 5.26 1.63 -29.41
CA LYS A 245 6.27 1.02 -28.53
C LYS A 245 6.62 1.87 -27.31
N THR A 246 5.77 2.79 -26.88
CA THR A 246 6.07 3.71 -25.79
C THR A 246 4.94 3.74 -24.76
N PHE A 247 5.27 3.65 -23.47
CA PHE A 247 4.37 4.07 -22.40
C PHE A 247 4.12 5.57 -22.52
N ASP A 248 2.85 5.95 -22.65
CA ASP A 248 2.46 7.36 -22.72
C ASP A 248 2.11 7.88 -21.32
N CYS A 249 1.24 7.17 -20.59
CA CYS A 249 0.94 7.41 -19.17
C CYS A 249 1.08 6.14 -18.34
N LEU A 250 1.46 6.32 -17.07
CA LEU A 250 1.38 5.31 -16.01
C LEU A 250 1.25 6.05 -14.67
N TYR A 251 0.05 6.02 -14.08
CA TYR A 251 -0.23 6.72 -12.84
C TYR A 251 -1.02 5.83 -11.88
N VAL A 252 -0.74 5.98 -10.59
CA VAL A 252 -1.40 5.26 -9.50
C VAL A 252 -1.77 6.28 -8.44
N GLN A 253 -2.93 6.11 -7.80
CA GLN A 253 -3.36 6.98 -6.72
C GLN A 253 -2.27 7.06 -5.63
N PRO A 254 -2.03 8.24 -5.01
CA PRO A 254 -0.99 8.41 -3.99
C PRO A 254 -1.11 7.39 -2.85
N GLY A 255 -2.34 7.13 -2.39
CA GLY A 255 -2.67 6.16 -1.35
C GLY A 255 -2.46 4.70 -1.76
N TRP A 256 -2.18 4.40 -3.02
CA TRP A 256 -1.92 3.05 -3.57
C TRP A 256 -0.46 2.84 -4.00
N ARG A 257 0.45 3.78 -3.71
CA ARG A 257 1.88 3.60 -3.98
C ARG A 257 2.46 2.43 -3.18
N GLY A 258 3.37 1.68 -3.81
CA GLY A 258 4.05 0.54 -3.18
C GLY A 258 3.19 -0.73 -3.05
N THR A 259 1.98 -0.75 -3.60
CA THR A 259 1.05 -1.91 -3.55
C THR A 259 1.19 -2.89 -4.71
N GLY A 260 2.07 -2.61 -5.68
CA GLY A 260 2.26 -3.42 -6.89
C GLY A 260 1.41 -2.99 -8.10
N VAL A 261 0.39 -2.15 -7.93
CA VAL A 261 -0.55 -1.73 -9.00
C VAL A 261 0.15 -1.19 -10.26
N ALA A 262 1.15 -0.31 -10.10
CA ALA A 262 1.90 0.21 -11.25
C ALA A 262 2.66 -0.91 -12.00
N GLY A 263 3.14 -1.92 -11.27
CA GLY A 263 3.85 -3.06 -11.84
C GLY A 263 2.92 -3.96 -12.66
N GLU A 264 1.70 -4.19 -12.17
CA GLU A 264 0.67 -4.97 -12.88
C GLU A 264 0.20 -4.27 -14.15
N LEU A 265 -0.10 -2.97 -14.07
CA LEU A 265 -0.44 -2.16 -15.25
C LEU A 265 0.68 -2.19 -16.30
N ALA A 266 1.93 -2.00 -15.87
CA ALA A 266 3.08 -2.02 -16.76
C ALA A 266 3.28 -3.40 -17.39
N GLU A 267 3.16 -4.48 -16.62
CA GLU A 267 3.30 -5.84 -17.12
C GLU A 267 2.20 -6.20 -18.13
N ALA A 268 0.96 -5.82 -17.85
CA ALA A 268 -0.15 -6.02 -18.76
C ALA A 268 0.09 -5.32 -20.11
N LEU A 269 0.52 -4.05 -20.10
CA LEU A 269 0.85 -3.32 -21.34
C LEU A 269 2.08 -3.87 -22.06
N GLU A 270 3.13 -4.26 -21.33
CA GLU A 270 4.30 -4.94 -21.90
C GLU A 270 3.90 -6.24 -22.62
N ASN A 271 3.01 -7.03 -22.01
CA ASN A 271 2.51 -8.29 -22.59
C ASN A 271 1.67 -8.04 -23.85
N ARG A 272 0.79 -7.03 -23.85
CA ARG A 272 0.03 -6.63 -25.04
C ARG A 272 0.93 -6.12 -26.16
N ALA A 273 1.93 -5.31 -25.84
CA ALA A 273 2.92 -4.84 -26.81
C ALA A 273 3.69 -6.02 -27.44
N ARG A 274 4.11 -7.01 -26.63
CA ARG A 274 4.78 -8.23 -27.13
C ARG A 274 3.86 -9.02 -28.08
N ALA A 275 2.59 -9.18 -27.71
CA ALA A 275 1.60 -9.85 -28.56
C ALA A 275 1.37 -9.11 -29.90
N ALA A 276 1.52 -7.79 -29.90
CA ALA A 276 1.48 -6.94 -31.10
C ALA A 276 2.81 -6.91 -31.89
N GLY A 277 3.81 -7.71 -31.52
CA GLY A 277 5.10 -7.79 -32.23
C GLY A 277 6.11 -6.70 -31.88
N VAL A 278 5.89 -5.95 -30.79
CA VAL A 278 6.86 -4.94 -30.31
C VAL A 278 8.06 -5.64 -29.66
N SER A 279 9.26 -5.46 -30.24
CA SER A 279 10.50 -6.08 -29.76
C SER A 279 11.25 -5.28 -28.69
N ALA A 280 10.94 -3.99 -28.55
CA ALA A 280 11.54 -3.10 -27.56
C ALA A 280 10.53 -2.03 -27.17
N PHE A 281 10.37 -1.82 -25.86
CA PHE A 281 9.40 -0.91 -25.28
C PHE A 281 10.09 0.25 -24.58
N ARG A 282 9.54 1.44 -24.71
CA ARG A 282 10.15 2.71 -24.32
C ARG A 282 9.31 3.43 -23.28
N VAL A 283 9.96 4.30 -22.54
CA VAL A 283 9.30 5.26 -21.65
C VAL A 283 10.12 6.53 -21.55
N GLU A 284 9.44 7.66 -21.43
CA GLU A 284 10.02 8.92 -21.00
C GLU A 284 9.69 9.12 -19.53
N ALA A 285 10.47 8.47 -18.65
CA ALA A 285 10.16 8.39 -17.23
C ALA A 285 10.47 9.72 -16.52
N SER A 286 9.55 10.18 -15.66
CA SER A 286 9.82 11.28 -14.73
C SER A 286 10.96 10.93 -13.76
N ILE A 287 11.53 11.94 -13.08
CA ILE A 287 12.52 11.75 -12.01
C ILE A 287 12.00 10.72 -11.00
N THR A 288 10.74 10.88 -10.57
CA THR A 288 10.06 10.01 -9.62
C THR A 288 9.89 8.57 -10.12
N ALA A 289 9.58 8.38 -11.41
CA ALA A 289 9.32 7.07 -11.99
C ALA A 289 10.58 6.34 -12.49
N ARG A 290 11.72 7.05 -12.66
CA ARG A 290 12.98 6.49 -13.17
C ARG A 290 13.40 5.23 -12.42
N GLY A 291 13.40 5.28 -11.09
CA GLY A 291 13.78 4.16 -10.25
C GLY A 291 12.85 2.94 -10.39
N PHE A 292 11.56 3.17 -10.63
CA PHE A 292 10.59 2.11 -10.88
C PHE A 292 10.88 1.38 -12.20
N PHE A 293 11.06 2.11 -13.30
CA PHE A 293 11.36 1.50 -14.60
C PHE A 293 12.73 0.82 -14.63
N ALA A 294 13.74 1.39 -13.97
CA ALA A 294 15.06 0.77 -13.84
C ALA A 294 14.98 -0.63 -13.19
N ARG A 295 14.23 -0.77 -12.09
CA ARG A 295 14.01 -2.08 -11.42
C ARG A 295 13.25 -3.08 -12.30
N ARG A 296 12.48 -2.61 -13.29
CA ARG A 296 11.78 -3.44 -14.28
C ARG A 296 12.64 -3.83 -15.49
N GLY A 297 13.92 -3.44 -15.49
CA GLY A 297 14.86 -3.77 -16.56
C GLY A 297 14.93 -2.76 -17.71
N TYR A 298 14.35 -1.56 -17.55
CA TYR A 298 14.53 -0.48 -18.52
C TYR A 298 15.91 0.14 -18.36
N ALA A 299 16.71 0.13 -19.43
CA ALA A 299 18.02 0.75 -19.47
C ALA A 299 17.89 2.24 -19.79
N LEU A 300 18.61 3.09 -19.04
CA LEU A 300 18.71 4.52 -19.31
C LEU A 300 19.39 4.76 -20.67
N LYS A 301 18.76 5.59 -21.51
CA LYS A 301 19.29 6.03 -22.81
C LYS A 301 19.77 7.47 -22.78
N GLY A 302 19.15 8.31 -21.96
CA GLY A 302 19.57 9.70 -21.78
C GLY A 302 18.66 10.45 -20.83
N GLU A 303 19.19 11.52 -20.25
CA GLU A 303 18.41 12.58 -19.63
C GLU A 303 18.00 13.59 -20.71
N GLN A 304 16.78 14.12 -20.62
CA GLN A 304 16.32 15.18 -21.51
C GLN A 304 15.45 16.20 -20.76
N THR A 305 15.29 17.36 -21.39
CA THR A 305 14.39 18.42 -20.92
C THR A 305 13.20 18.50 -21.86
N VAL A 306 11.99 18.34 -21.31
CA VAL A 306 10.74 18.54 -22.03
C VAL A 306 10.08 19.83 -21.57
N PHE A 307 9.44 20.54 -22.50
CA PHE A 307 8.67 21.73 -22.16
C PHE A 307 7.19 21.38 -22.03
N ARG A 308 6.57 21.84 -20.94
CA ARG A 308 5.13 21.80 -20.72
C ARG A 308 4.68 23.22 -20.40
N ARG A 309 3.78 23.78 -21.23
CA ARG A 309 3.26 25.14 -21.05
C ARG A 309 4.36 26.19 -20.82
N GLY A 310 5.47 26.08 -21.57
CA GLY A 310 6.63 26.97 -21.47
C GLY A 310 7.60 26.68 -20.31
N VAL A 311 7.27 25.76 -19.41
CA VAL A 311 8.12 25.38 -18.27
C VAL A 311 8.94 24.15 -18.61
N ALA A 312 10.23 24.17 -18.26
CA ALA A 312 11.16 23.06 -18.47
C ALA A 312 11.03 22.00 -17.37
N LEU A 313 10.90 20.73 -17.75
CA LEU A 313 10.87 19.57 -16.87
C LEU A 313 11.93 18.56 -17.30
N THR A 314 12.68 18.02 -16.35
CA THR A 314 13.61 16.91 -16.60
C THR A 314 12.86 15.58 -16.62
N ASN A 315 13.12 14.75 -17.63
CA ASN A 315 12.72 13.35 -17.67
C ASN A 315 13.83 12.48 -18.29
N TYR A 316 13.61 11.17 -18.34
CA TYR A 316 14.61 10.19 -18.75
C TYR A 316 14.08 9.26 -19.82
N GLN A 317 14.78 9.18 -20.95
CA GLN A 317 14.50 8.18 -21.97
C GLN A 317 15.02 6.83 -21.50
N MET A 318 14.15 5.83 -21.42
CA MET A 318 14.52 4.47 -21.03
C MET A 318 13.90 3.44 -21.97
N GLU A 319 14.56 2.30 -22.14
CA GLU A 319 14.12 1.24 -23.07
C GLU A 319 14.40 -0.15 -22.49
N LYS A 320 13.46 -1.07 -22.69
CA LYS A 320 13.54 -2.49 -22.32
C LYS A 320 13.27 -3.34 -23.57
N ARG A 321 14.05 -4.40 -23.76
CA ARG A 321 13.71 -5.44 -24.77
C ARG A 321 12.57 -6.30 -24.21
N LEU A 322 11.52 -6.50 -25.01
CA LEU A 322 10.37 -7.32 -24.61
C LEU A 322 10.56 -8.79 -24.93
#